data_AF-A0A1W9MIL9-F1
#
_entry.id   AF-A0A1W9MIL9-F1
#
_cell.length_a   1.000
_cell.length_b   1.000
_cell.length_c   1.000
_cell.angle_alpha   90.00
_cell.angle_beta   90.00
_cell.angle_gamma   90.00
#
_symmetry.space_group_name_H-M   'P 1'
#
loop_
_entity.id
_entity.type
_entity.pdbx_description
1 polymer ?
#
loop_
_entity_poly.entity_id
_entity_poly.type
_entity_poly.pdbx_seq_one_letter_code
_entity_poly.pdbx_strand_id
1 'polypeptide(L)'
;MLDENEYFIDLLFYHRHLKCLIAVDLKISKFIPEYAGKMNFYLNFLDDKVKLQDENPSIGIILCKEKDNIVVEYALRTIKKPVGVAEYYLTRELPDKLLKELP
;
A
#
# COMPACT_ATOMS: atom_id res chain seq x y z
N MET A 1 5.56 -1.53 17.33
CA MET A 1 4.85 -2.17 18.45
C MET A 1 3.78 -1.21 18.92
N LEU A 2 2.53 -1.66 18.94
CA LEU A 2 1.41 -0.90 19.50
C LEU A 2 0.92 -1.73 20.68
N ASP A 3 1.16 -1.22 21.88
CA ASP A 3 0.99 -1.98 23.13
C ASP A 3 1.84 -3.27 23.13
N GLU A 4 1.26 -4.45 23.37
CA GLU A 4 1.97 -5.74 23.31
C GLU A 4 1.99 -6.37 21.90
N ASN A 5 1.31 -5.76 20.92
CA ASN A 5 1.15 -6.33 19.59
C ASN A 5 2.19 -5.80 18.60
N GLU A 6 2.82 -6.73 17.89
CA GLU A 6 3.71 -6.43 16.77
C GLU A 6 2.95 -6.46 15.44
N TYR A 7 3.17 -5.42 14.64
CA TYR A 7 2.55 -5.24 13.35
C TYR A 7 3.64 -5.00 12.32
N PHE A 8 3.63 -5.79 11.26
CA PHE A 8 4.66 -5.76 10.21
C PHE A 8 4.04 -5.35 8.87
N ILE A 9 4.62 -4.32 8.26
CA ILE A 9 4.38 -3.92 6.88
C ILE A 9 5.39 -4.67 6.01
N ASP A 10 4.95 -5.24 4.89
CA ASP A 10 5.85 -6.02 4.03
C ASP A 10 6.98 -5.16 3.47
N LEU A 11 6.66 -3.98 2.92
CA LEU A 11 7.64 -3.01 2.44
C LEU A 11 7.24 -1.58 2.83
N LEU A 12 8.22 -0.80 3.28
CA LEU A 12 8.05 0.61 3.59
C LEU A 12 9.09 1.44 2.83
N PHE A 13 8.61 2.37 2.00
CA PHE A 13 9.44 3.25 1.20
C PHE A 13 9.20 4.72 1.55
N TYR A 14 10.07 5.60 1.05
CA TYR A 14 9.87 7.04 1.10
C TYR A 14 9.87 7.63 -0.31
N HIS A 15 8.82 8.35 -0.67
CA HIS A 15 8.73 9.01 -1.96
C HIS A 15 9.28 10.44 -1.87
N ARG A 16 10.46 10.70 -2.45
CA ARG A 16 11.16 11.98 -2.32
C ARG A 16 10.40 13.20 -2.83
N HIS A 17 9.77 13.13 -4.01
CA HIS A 17 9.04 14.28 -4.56
C HIS A 17 7.73 14.57 -3.81
N LEU A 18 6.97 13.53 -3.47
CA LEU A 18 5.76 13.65 -2.67
C LEU A 18 6.04 13.93 -1.18
N LYS A 19 7.26 13.67 -0.70
CA LYS A 19 7.65 13.74 0.71
C LYS A 19 6.70 12.96 1.64
N CYS A 20 6.48 11.68 1.36
CA CYS A 20 5.63 10.83 2.20
C CYS A 20 6.14 9.39 2.26
N LEU A 21 5.70 8.67 3.30
CA LEU A 21 5.91 7.25 3.46
C LEU A 21 4.95 6.46 2.55
N ILE A 22 5.45 5.39 1.93
CA ILE A 22 4.66 4.48 1.10
C ILE A 22 4.70 3.09 1.72
N ALA A 23 3.58 2.64 2.29
CA ALA A 23 3.42 1.28 2.80
C ALA A 23 2.89 0.37 1.69
N VAL A 24 3.56 -0.75 1.43
CA VAL A 24 3.14 -1.72 0.43
C VAL A 24 2.88 -3.07 1.11
N ASP A 25 1.72 -3.65 0.85
CA ASP A 25 1.29 -4.96 1.36
C ASP A 25 1.07 -5.91 0.17
N LEU A 26 1.73 -7.07 0.18
CA LEU A 26 1.71 -8.05 -0.90
C LEU A 26 0.76 -9.21 -0.54
N LYS A 27 -0.06 -9.63 -1.50
CA LYS A 27 -1.07 -10.68 -1.32
C LYS A 27 -1.09 -11.64 -2.50
N ILE A 28 -0.77 -12.90 -2.24
CA ILE A 28 -0.83 -13.98 -3.25
C ILE A 28 -2.26 -14.40 -3.61
N SER A 29 -3.25 -13.94 -2.84
CA SER A 29 -4.67 -14.18 -2.98
C SER A 29 -5.40 -13.01 -3.64
N LYS A 30 -6.67 -13.24 -3.99
CA LYS A 30 -7.60 -12.18 -4.38
C LYS A 30 -7.78 -11.18 -3.23
N PHE A 31 -7.97 -9.91 -3.57
CA PHE A 31 -8.31 -8.86 -2.61
C PHE A 31 -9.55 -9.23 -1.78
N ILE A 32 -9.47 -8.99 -0.47
CA ILE A 32 -10.60 -9.02 0.46
C ILE A 32 -10.65 -7.72 1.28
N PRO A 33 -11.83 -7.25 1.72
CA PRO A 33 -11.99 -5.97 2.43
C PRO A 33 -11.10 -5.82 3.68
N GLU A 34 -10.76 -6.90 4.36
CA GLU A 34 -9.91 -6.93 5.56
C GLU A 34 -8.52 -6.35 5.29
N TYR A 35 -8.00 -6.50 4.06
CA TYR A 35 -6.71 -5.92 3.67
C TYR A 35 -6.75 -4.39 3.71
N ALA A 36 -7.88 -3.79 3.31
CA ALA A 36 -8.05 -2.34 3.39
C ALA A 36 -8.12 -1.84 4.83
N GLY A 37 -8.76 -2.59 5.73
CA GLY A 37 -8.78 -2.30 7.16
C GLY A 37 -7.37 -2.33 7.78
N LYS A 38 -6.59 -3.39 7.46
CA LYS A 38 -5.20 -3.54 7.87
C LYS A 38 -4.32 -2.39 7.37
N MET A 39 -4.46 -2.03 6.09
CA MET A 39 -3.72 -0.92 5.50
C MET A 39 -4.10 0.43 6.14
N ASN A 40 -5.39 0.69 6.36
CA ASN A 40 -5.83 1.92 7.03
C ASN A 40 -5.24 2.04 8.45
N PHE A 41 -5.18 0.92 9.18
CA PHE A 41 -4.50 0.87 10.48
C PHE A 41 -3.01 1.23 10.37
N TYR A 42 -2.29 0.68 9.38
CA TYR A 42 -0.89 1.02 9.14
C TYR A 42 -0.67 2.49 8.82
N LEU A 43 -1.49 3.07 7.95
CA LEU A 43 -1.34 4.48 7.60
C LEU A 43 -1.62 5.41 8.79
N ASN A 44 -2.60 5.07 9.65
CA ASN A 44 -2.82 5.82 10.88
C ASN A 44 -1.60 5.76 11.80
N PHE A 45 -1.05 4.57 12.01
CA PHE A 45 0.14 4.42 12.85
C PHE A 45 1.35 5.18 12.29
N LEU A 46 1.59 5.07 10.97
CA LEU A 46 2.68 5.79 10.32
C LEU A 46 2.50 7.30 10.46
N ASP A 47 1.31 7.82 10.15
CA ASP A 47 1.03 9.26 10.22
C ASP A 47 1.13 9.83 11.63
N ASP A 48 0.78 9.05 12.65
CA ASP A 48 0.75 9.51 14.05
C ASP A 48 2.10 9.33 14.78
N LYS A 49 2.90 8.33 14.40
CA LYS A 49 4.09 7.92 15.17
C LYS A 49 5.41 7.99 14.43
N VAL A 50 5.40 7.93 13.10
CA VAL A 50 6.63 7.81 12.29
C VAL A 50 6.84 9.03 11.40
N LYS A 51 5.76 9.51 10.80
CA LYS A 51 5.76 10.64 9.86
C LYS A 51 6.31 11.89 10.53
N LEU A 52 7.21 12.58 9.84
CA LEU A 52 7.76 13.85 10.29
C LEU A 52 6.78 15.01 10.02
N GLN A 53 7.03 16.15 10.69
CA GLN A 53 6.13 17.30 10.61
C GLN A 53 6.04 17.90 9.21
N ASP A 54 7.11 17.82 8.41
CA ASP A 54 7.18 18.34 7.05
C ASP A 54 6.80 17.30 5.97
N GLU A 55 6.35 16.12 6.37
CA GLU A 55 5.92 15.04 5.48
C GLU A 55 4.40 15.02 5.26
N ASN A 56 4.02 14.71 4.02
CA ASN A 56 2.64 14.52 3.60
C ASN A 56 2.06 13.19 4.13
N PRO A 57 0.72 13.04 4.16
CA PRO A 57 0.08 11.79 4.60
C PRO A 57 0.63 10.55 3.88
N SER A 58 0.85 9.49 4.65
CA SER A 58 1.37 8.22 4.16
C SER A 58 0.39 7.58 3.17
N ILE A 59 0.92 6.90 2.15
CA ILE A 59 0.14 6.24 1.10
C ILE A 59 0.25 4.73 1.24
N GLY A 60 -0.89 4.05 1.13
CA GLY A 60 -0.99 2.61 1.17
C GLY A 60 -1.18 2.01 -0.23
N ILE A 61 -0.42 0.98 -0.55
CA ILE A 61 -0.56 0.21 -1.78
C ILE A 61 -0.75 -1.25 -1.41
N ILE A 62 -1.86 -1.85 -1.86
CA ILE A 62 -2.11 -3.28 -1.73
C ILE A 62 -1.92 -3.91 -3.10
N LEU A 63 -0.95 -4.81 -3.23
CA LEU A 63 -0.72 -5.57 -4.45
C LEU A 63 -1.28 -6.98 -4.27
N CYS A 64 -2.34 -7.29 -5.01
CA CYS A 64 -3.01 -8.59 -4.96
C CYS A 64 -2.79 -9.36 -6.27
N LYS A 65 -2.94 -10.69 -6.23
CA LYS A 65 -2.92 -11.49 -7.45
C LYS A 65 -4.11 -11.16 -8.36
N GLU A 66 -5.28 -10.92 -7.75
CA GLU A 66 -6.55 -10.62 -8.42
C GLU A 66 -7.35 -9.62 -7.57
N LYS A 67 -8.21 -8.84 -8.20
CA LYS A 67 -9.16 -7.95 -7.51
C LYS A 67 -10.49 -7.85 -8.25
N ASP A 68 -11.54 -7.60 -7.49
CA ASP A 68 -12.83 -7.19 -8.04
C ASP A 68 -12.98 -5.69 -7.83
N ASN A 69 -13.16 -4.93 -8.91
CA ASN A 69 -13.23 -3.47 -8.84
C ASN A 69 -14.38 -2.97 -7.96
N ILE A 70 -15.52 -3.66 -7.97
CA ILE A 70 -16.69 -3.29 -7.17
C ILE A 70 -16.37 -3.54 -5.69
N VAL A 71 -15.82 -4.71 -5.37
CA VAL A 71 -15.44 -5.03 -3.98
C VAL A 71 -14.39 -4.05 -3.44
N VAL A 72 -13.38 -3.71 -4.26
CA VAL A 72 -12.37 -2.71 -3.91
C VAL A 72 -13.00 -1.34 -3.67
N GLU A 73 -13.86 -0.86 -4.56
CA GLU A 73 -14.52 0.43 -4.41
C GLU A 73 -15.34 0.49 -3.12
N TYR A 74 -16.13 -0.55 -2.84
CA TYR A 74 -16.93 -0.63 -1.61
C TYR A 74 -16.06 -0.67 -0.35
N ALA A 75 -14.95 -1.42 -0.37
CA ALA A 75 -14.03 -1.52 0.77
C ALA A 75 -13.31 -0.18 1.05
N LEU A 76 -12.97 0.58 0.01
CA LEU A 76 -12.25 1.85 0.15
C LEU A 76 -13.17 3.06 0.38
N ARG A 77 -14.49 2.96 0.10
CA ARG A 77 -15.43 4.09 0.13
C ARG A 77 -15.42 4.89 1.44
N THR A 78 -15.20 4.24 2.58
CA THR A 78 -15.20 4.88 3.90
C THR A 78 -13.80 5.24 4.39
N ILE A 79 -12.75 4.81 3.68
CA ILE A 79 -11.36 5.06 4.03
C ILE A 79 -10.96 6.43 3.47
N LYS A 80 -10.70 7.38 4.36
CA LYS A 80 -10.27 8.74 3.99
C LYS A 80 -8.78 8.85 3.65
N LYS A 81 -7.99 7.85 4.06
CA LYS A 81 -6.54 7.81 3.81
C LYS A 81 -6.25 7.37 2.37
N PRO A 82 -5.14 7.81 1.76
CA PRO A 82 -4.81 7.45 0.40
C PRO A 82 -4.38 5.98 0.32
N VAL A 83 -5.31 5.11 -0.07
CA VAL A 83 -5.08 3.67 -0.27
C VAL A 83 -5.41 3.30 -1.71
N GLY A 84 -4.47 2.63 -2.38
CA GLY A 84 -4.65 2.05 -3.71
C GLY A 84 -4.57 0.53 -3.68
N VAL A 85 -5.35 -0.13 -4.54
CA VAL A 85 -5.30 -1.58 -4.75
C VAL A 85 -5.01 -1.86 -6.22
N ALA A 86 -3.97 -2.64 -6.50
CA ALA A 86 -3.59 -3.03 -7.85
C ALA A 86 -3.37 -4.54 -7.95
N GLU A 87 -3.61 -5.07 -9.15
CA GLU A 87 -3.19 -6.43 -9.49
C GLU A 87 -1.74 -6.42 -9.94
N TYR A 88 -0.96 -7.41 -9.52
CA TYR A 88 0.38 -7.62 -10.04
C TYR A 88 0.39 -8.76 -11.06
N TYR A 89 1.30 -8.67 -12.03
CA TYR A 89 1.55 -9.72 -13.00
C TYR A 89 2.97 -10.24 -12.80
N LEU A 90 3.10 -11.55 -12.61
CA LEU A 90 4.40 -12.20 -12.58
C LEU A 90 4.85 -12.50 -14.00
N THR A 91 5.97 -11.92 -14.40
CA THR A 91 6.62 -12.21 -15.66
C THR A 91 8.05 -12.66 -15.41
N ARG A 92 8.53 -13.60 -16.23
CA ARG A 92 9.94 -14.05 -16.21
C ARG A 92 10.85 -13.10 -16.99
N GLU A 93 10.27 -12.31 -17.89
CA GLU A 93 10.99 -11.38 -18.75
C GLU A 93 10.43 -9.98 -18.53
N LEU A 94 11.31 -9.00 -18.39
CA LEU A 94 10.90 -7.61 -18.26
C LEU A 94 10.21 -7.17 -19.57
N PRO A 95 8.99 -6.62 -19.54
CA PRO A 95 8.32 -6.14 -20.75
C PRO A 95 9.18 -5.10 -21.47
N ASP A 96 9.30 -5.20 -22.80
CA ASP A 96 10.16 -4.32 -23.60
C ASP A 96 9.92 -2.82 -23.35
N LYS A 97 8.67 -2.47 -23.06
CA LYS A 97 8.25 -1.09 -22.77
C LYS A 97 8.89 -0.51 -21.51
N LEU A 98 9.31 -1.35 -20.56
CA LEU A 98 9.91 -0.93 -19.29
C LEU A 98 11.44 -0.95 -19.31
N LEU A 99 12.07 -1.49 -20.34
CA LEU A 99 13.55 -1.56 -20.46
C LEU A 99 14.21 -0.18 -20.39
N LYS A 100 13.55 0.86 -20.94
CA LYS A 100 14.08 2.22 -20.97
C LYS A 100 13.90 2.99 -19.65
N GLU A 101 13.10 2.45 -18.74
CA GLU A 101 12.75 3.07 -17.46
C GLU A 101 13.59 2.54 -16.29
N LEU A 102 14.42 1.51 -16.54
CA LEU A 102 15.37 1.02 -15.56
C LEU A 102 16.62 1.93 -15.52
N PRO A 103 17.19 2.17 -14.33
CA PRO A 103 18.42 2.94 -14.17
C PRO A 103 19.65 2.29 -14.81
#